data_AF-A0A2K0W3G7-F1
#
_entry.id   AF-A0A2K0W3G7-F1
#
_cell.length_a   1.000
_cell.length_b   1.000
_cell.length_c   1.000
_cell.angle_alpha   90.00
_cell.angle_beta   90.00
_cell.angle_gamma   90.00
#
_symmetry.space_group_name_H-M   'P 1'
#
loop_
_entity.id
_entity.type
_entity.pdbx_description
1 polymer ?
#
loop_
_entity_poly.entity_id
_entity_poly.type
_entity_poly.pdbx_seq_one_letter_code
_entity_poly.pdbx_strand_id
1 'polypeptide(L)'
;MEDDEEFQEGHRFIFKVKIHPAHHKFHYIAEAHDSDSAFAVKRLHSRNPEMFSREVDAPKRLRGQKHIVPLLATFEYKNSYHLLFP
;
A
#
# COMPACT_ATOMS: atom_id res chain seq x y z
N MET A 1 13.79 -15.96 8.27
CA MET A 1 13.26 -15.89 6.89
C MET A 1 11.78 -15.72 7.09
N GLU A 2 11.29 -14.48 7.00
CA GLU A 2 9.85 -14.21 7.09
C GLU A 2 9.27 -14.40 5.69
N ASP A 3 8.30 -15.30 5.59
CA ASP A 3 7.58 -15.59 4.36
C ASP A 3 6.72 -14.38 3.99
N ASP A 4 7.23 -13.53 3.09
CA ASP A 4 6.43 -12.52 2.41
C ASP A 4 5.41 -13.24 1.53
N GLU A 5 4.16 -13.34 1.98
CA GLU A 5 3.05 -13.92 1.20
C GLU A 5 2.82 -13.06 -0.06
N GLU A 6 3.38 -13.53 -1.18
CA GLU A 6 3.25 -12.90 -2.49
C GLU A 6 1.97 -13.37 -3.18
N PHE A 7 0.98 -12.47 -3.31
CA PHE A 7 -0.21 -12.73 -4.11
C PHE A 7 0.05 -12.28 -5.56
N GLN A 8 0.21 -13.25 -6.47
CA GLN A 8 0.29 -13.03 -7.92
C GLN A 8 -1.05 -13.38 -8.59
N GLU A 9 -1.93 -12.40 -8.76
CA GLU A 9 -3.03 -12.48 -9.71
C GLU A 9 -3.03 -11.22 -10.60
N GLY A 10 -2.79 -11.42 -11.90
CA GLY A 10 -2.90 -10.37 -12.93
C GLY A 10 -1.89 -9.22 -12.82
N HIS A 11 -0.66 -9.41 -13.31
CA HIS A 11 0.34 -8.35 -13.60
C HIS A 11 0.62 -7.33 -12.46
N ARG A 12 0.22 -7.62 -11.22
CA ARG A 12 0.31 -6.72 -10.07
C ARG A 12 0.86 -7.53 -8.90
N PHE A 13 1.88 -7.00 -8.25
CA PHE A 13 2.53 -7.64 -7.11
C PHE A 13 2.03 -6.96 -5.84
N ILE A 14 1.49 -7.73 -4.92
CA ILE A 14 1.04 -7.24 -3.61
C ILE A 14 1.80 -8.01 -2.53
N PHE A 15 2.38 -7.26 -1.61
CA PHE A 15 3.15 -7.78 -0.50
C PHE A 15 2.47 -7.38 0.81
N LYS A 16 2.30 -8.34 1.72
CA LYS A 16 1.95 -8.05 3.10
C LYS A 16 3.22 -7.67 3.86
N VAL A 17 3.26 -6.50 4.49
CA VAL A 17 4.45 -6.00 5.19
C VAL A 17 4.12 -5.54 6.61
N LYS A 18 5.07 -5.67 7.53
CA LYS A 18 5.01 -5.03 8.84
C LYS A 18 5.91 -3.80 8.85
N ILE A 19 5.38 -2.66 9.27
CA ILE A 19 6.16 -1.43 9.41
C ILE A 19 6.22 -1.13 10.90
N HIS A 20 7.42 -1.06 11.45
CA HIS A 20 7.61 -0.79 12.87
C HIS A 20 6.98 0.58 13.23
N PRO A 21 6.23 0.69 14.35
CA PRO A 21 5.49 1.90 14.72
C PRO A 21 6.30 3.20 14.72
N ALA A 22 7.58 3.14 15.10
CA ALA A 22 8.47 4.30 15.07
C ALA A 22 8.70 4.92 13.67
N HIS A 23 8.37 4.19 12.59
CA HIS A 23 8.58 4.62 11.21
C HIS A 23 7.30 5.07 10.48
N HIS A 24 6.15 5.10 11.15
CA HIS A 24 4.92 5.59 10.53
C HIS A 24 4.00 6.29 11.54
N LYS A 25 3.11 7.17 11.05
CA LYS A 25 2.13 7.89 11.88
C LYS A 25 0.69 7.40 11.62
N PHE A 26 0.54 6.13 11.26
CA PHE A 26 -0.76 5.52 10.91
C PHE A 26 -1.48 4.89 12.11
N HIS A 27 -1.20 5.37 13.32
CA HIS A 27 -1.70 4.76 14.56
C HIS A 27 -3.24 4.78 14.64
N TYR A 28 -3.88 5.83 14.10
CA TYR A 28 -5.34 5.94 14.02
C TYR A 28 -6.04 4.86 13.17
N ILE A 29 -5.28 4.14 12.34
CA ILE A 29 -5.80 3.04 11.50
C ILE A 29 -5.54 1.70 12.19
N ALA A 30 -4.41 1.61 12.89
CA ALA A 30 -4.03 0.47 13.70
C ALA A 30 -4.88 0.33 14.98
N GLU A 31 -5.55 1.38 15.47
CA GLU A 31 -6.45 1.24 16.63
C GLU A 31 -7.65 0.29 16.39
N ALA A 32 -7.95 -0.04 15.13
CA ALA A 32 -8.96 -1.04 14.76
C ALA A 32 -8.42 -2.48 14.67
N HIS A 33 -7.09 -2.66 14.61
CA HIS A 33 -6.44 -3.94 14.39
C HIS A 33 -5.28 -4.07 15.37
N ASP A 34 -5.36 -5.07 16.25
CA ASP A 34 -4.39 -5.44 17.29
C ASP A 34 -2.91 -5.15 16.94
N SER A 35 -2.06 -5.08 17.97
CA SER A 35 -0.60 -4.84 17.99
C SER A 35 0.27 -5.51 16.89
N ASP A 36 -0.31 -6.33 16.03
CA ASP A 36 0.24 -7.01 14.86
C ASP A 36 -0.26 -6.44 13.51
N SER A 37 -0.60 -5.15 13.47
CA SER A 37 -1.04 -4.44 12.25
C SER A 37 -0.06 -4.62 11.08
N ALA A 38 -0.50 -5.37 10.07
CA ALA A 38 0.17 -5.49 8.78
C ALA A 38 -0.37 -4.43 7.81
N PHE A 39 0.38 -4.19 6.74
CA PHE A 39 0.03 -3.28 5.65
C PHE A 39 0.12 -4.02 4.32
N ALA A 40 -0.54 -3.51 3.29
CA ALA A 40 -0.37 -3.99 1.93
C ALA A 40 0.47 -3.02 1.09
N VAL A 41 1.54 -3.52 0.47
CA VAL A 41 2.33 -2.80 -0.53
C VAL A 41 2.00 -3.35 -1.90
N LYS A 42 1.42 -2.52 -2.75
CA LYS A 42 1.18 -2.83 -4.16
C LYS A 42 2.27 -2.22 -5.02
N ARG A 43 3.05 -3.05 -5.71
CA ARG A 43 4.00 -2.63 -6.74
C ARG A 43 3.33 -2.59 -8.10
N LEU A 44 3.49 -1.47 -8.80
CA LEU A 44 3.01 -1.33 -10.17
C LEU A 44 4.01 -1.93 -11.15
N HIS A 45 3.51 -2.68 -12.13
CA HIS A 45 4.32 -3.19 -13.23
C HIS A 45 4.76 -2.06 -14.18
N SER A 46 3.88 -1.10 -14.42
CA SER A 46 4.18 0.04 -15.28
C SER A 46 5.15 0.99 -14.60
N ARG A 47 6.24 1.31 -15.31
CA ARG A 47 7.15 2.41 -14.97
C ARG A 47 6.72 3.74 -15.61
N ASN A 48 5.60 3.75 -16.35
CA ASN A 48 5.06 4.99 -16.92
C ASN A 48 4.42 5.84 -15.80
N PRO A 49 4.91 7.09 -15.58
CA PRO A 49 4.38 8.01 -14.58
C PRO A 49 2.90 8.36 -14.77
N GLU A 50 2.37 8.35 -16.00
CA GLU A 50 0.96 8.61 -16.29
C GLU A 50 0.06 7.50 -15.74
N MET A 51 0.48 6.25 -15.91
CA MET A 51 -0.22 5.09 -15.35
C MET A 51 -0.17 5.08 -13.83
N PHE A 52 0.98 5.50 -13.26
CA PHE A 52 1.10 5.71 -11.82
C PHE A 52 0.14 6.80 -11.34
N SER A 53 0.10 7.94 -12.01
CA SER A 53 -0.81 9.04 -11.69
C SER A 53 -2.27 8.56 -11.66
N ARG A 54 -2.72 7.84 -12.69
CA ARG A 54 -4.08 7.27 -12.75
C ARG A 54 -4.40 6.32 -11.59
N GLU A 55 -3.47 5.43 -11.26
CA GLU A 55 -3.65 4.47 -10.17
C GLU A 55 -3.69 5.16 -8.80
N VAL A 56 -2.97 6.27 -8.63
CA VAL A 56 -2.94 7.08 -7.40
C VAL A 56 -4.17 7.98 -7.29
N ASP A 57 -4.68 8.49 -8.42
CA ASP A 57 -5.79 9.45 -8.43
C ASP A 57 -7.11 8.81 -7.98
N ALA A 58 -7.37 7.56 -8.40
CA ALA A 58 -8.58 6.85 -8.00
C ALA A 58 -8.76 6.73 -6.47
N PRO A 59 -7.81 6.16 -5.69
CA PRO A 59 -7.93 6.08 -4.25
C PRO A 59 -7.80 7.44 -3.56
N LYS A 60 -7.08 8.43 -4.15
CA LYS A 60 -7.07 9.80 -3.62
C LYS A 60 -8.45 10.44 -3.65
N ARG A 61 -9.20 10.29 -4.75
CA ARG A 61 -10.55 10.83 -4.91
C ARG A 61 -11.59 10.18 -3.99
N LEU A 62 -11.32 8.97 -3.52
CA LEU A 62 -12.20 8.19 -2.66
C LEU A 62 -11.80 8.25 -1.17
N ARG A 63 -10.81 9.08 -0.81
CA ARG A 63 -10.38 9.26 0.59
C ARG A 63 -11.56 9.70 1.47
N GLY A 64 -11.63 9.13 2.66
CA GLY A 64 -12.65 9.47 3.66
C GLY A 64 -13.96 8.69 3.54
N GLN A 65 -14.11 7.81 2.54
CA GLN A 65 -15.27 6.93 2.45
C GLN A 65 -15.09 5.70 3.37
N LYS A 66 -16.12 5.41 4.16
CA LYS A 66 -16.11 4.36 5.20
C LYS A 66 -15.71 2.96 4.70
N HIS A 67 -16.02 2.64 3.45
CA HIS A 67 -15.86 1.29 2.89
C HIS A 67 -14.76 1.18 1.83
N ILE A 68 -13.92 2.22 1.70
CA ILE A 68 -12.83 2.23 0.72
C ILE A 68 -11.50 2.18 1.46
N VAL A 69 -10.63 1.27 1.02
CA VAL A 69 -9.27 1.15 1.54
C VAL A 69 -8.47 2.41 1.16
N PRO A 70 -8.00 3.21 2.13
CA PRO A 70 -7.32 4.46 1.84
C PRO A 70 -5.88 4.22 1.39
N LEU A 71 -5.41 5.02 0.43
CA LEU A 71 -3.98 5.08 0.10
C LEU A 71 -3.23 5.82 1.24
N LEU A 72 -2.30 5.15 1.91
CA LEU A 72 -1.53 5.74 3.01
C LEU A 72 -0.34 6.54 2.51
N ALA A 73 0.43 5.94 1.61
CA ALA A 73 1.63 6.54 1.05
C ALA A 73 1.93 5.99 -0.35
N THR A 74 2.80 6.70 -1.06
CA THR A 74 3.38 6.27 -2.32
C THR A 74 4.88 6.46 -2.28
N PHE A 75 5.64 5.53 -2.83
CA PHE A 75 7.09 5.66 -2.90
C PHE A 75 7.65 4.98 -4.15
N GLU A 76 8.84 5.39 -4.54
CA GLU A 76 9.61 4.75 -5.60
C GLU A 76 10.76 3.96 -4.98
N TYR A 77 10.93 2.72 -5.43
CA TYR A 77 12.04 1.88 -5.01
C TYR A 77 12.49 1.00 -6.18
N LYS A 78 13.79 0.94 -6.43
CA LYS A 78 14.39 0.18 -7.55
C LYS A 78 13.64 0.41 -8.88
N ASN A 79 13.41 1.69 -9.21
CA ASN A 79 12.80 2.11 -10.47
C ASN A 79 11.37 1.60 -10.69
N SER A 80 10.65 1.32 -9.59
CA SER A 80 9.27 0.81 -9.57
C SER A 80 8.43 1.62 -8.59
N TYR A 81 7.18 1.87 -8.95
CA TYR A 81 6.24 2.60 -8.10
C TYR A 81 5.48 1.68 -7.15
N HIS A 82 5.30 2.13 -5.92
CA HIS A 82 4.66 1.38 -4.85
C HIS A 82 3.59 2.23 -4.18
N LEU A 83 2.49 1.56 -3.82
CA LEU A 83 1.35 2.13 -3.10
C LEU A 83 1.18 1.36 -1.80
N LEU A 84 1.08 2.08 -0.68
CA LEU A 84 0.89 1.51 0.65
C LEU A 84 -0.55 1.69 1.10
N PHE A 85 -1.15 0.61 1.60
CA PHE A 85 -2.51 0.54 2.12
C PHE A 85 -2.51 -0.07 3.54
N PRO A 86 -3.56 0.18 4.35
CA PRO A 86 -3.78 -0.59 5.58
C PRO A 86 -3.91 -2.09 5.30
#